data_AF-V5RUX0-F1
#
_entry.id   AF-V5RUX0-F1
#
_cell.length_a   1.000
_cell.length_b   1.000
_cell.length_c   1.000
_cell.angle_alpha   90.00
_cell.angle_beta   90.00
_cell.angle_gamma   90.00
#
_symmetry.space_group_name_H-M   'P 1'
#
loop_
_entity.id
_entity.type
_entity.pdbx_description
1 polymer ?
#
loop_
_entity_poly.entity_id
_entity_poly.type
_entity_poly.pdbx_seq_one_letter_code
_entity_poly.pdbx_strand_id
1 'polypeptide(L)'
;MKRFTHFVISGLIVILGMGAMTLTVAPTSYAAPKADCSTSNFLTFPAWYRGLINEDDCTMKSPSQLGGDDETKLSRYIWRIVLNVLEIALQVVGYAAVAYLIYGGYKYLVSTGSPDKITAARKTIQNALIGLILSFMSVAIVATIAGGIK
;
A
#
# COMPACT_ATOMS: atom_id res chain seq x y z
N MET A 1 13.28 48.13 17.73
CA MET A 1 14.37 47.35 18.33
C MET A 1 13.92 46.47 19.51
N LYS A 2 13.14 46.96 20.48
CA LYS A 2 12.70 46.17 21.66
C LYS A 2 11.87 44.90 21.35
N ARG A 3 11.08 44.88 20.26
CA ARG A 3 10.30 43.68 19.86
C ARG A 3 11.16 42.57 19.21
N PHE A 4 12.28 42.94 18.59
CA PHE A 4 13.19 42.00 17.94
C PHE A 4 14.08 41.30 18.99
N THR A 5 14.52 42.02 20.02
CA THR A 5 15.27 41.45 21.15
C THR A 5 14.45 40.46 21.97
N HIS A 6 13.13 40.66 22.13
CA HIS A 6 12.26 39.66 22.78
C HIS A 6 12.08 38.38 21.97
N PHE A 7 12.03 38.47 20.63
CA PHE A 7 11.99 37.29 19.76
C PHE A 7 13.30 36.48 19.82
N VAL A 8 14.45 37.15 19.87
CA VAL A 8 15.76 36.48 19.97
C VAL A 8 15.96 35.85 21.36
N ILE A 9 15.54 36.52 22.44
CA ILE A 9 15.64 35.97 23.81
C ILE A 9 14.67 34.79 24.01
N SER A 10 13.47 34.84 23.44
CA SER A 10 12.52 33.71 23.50
C SER A 10 12.97 32.53 22.63
N GLY A 11 13.68 32.76 21.52
CA GLY A 11 14.27 31.72 20.69
C GLY A 11 15.46 31.01 21.34
N LEU A 12 16.26 31.73 22.14
CA LEU A 12 17.41 31.16 22.84
C LEU A 12 17.02 30.25 24.02
N ILE A 13 15.88 30.51 24.66
CA ILE A 13 15.36 29.71 25.78
C ILE A 13 14.78 28.37 25.31
N VAL A 14 14.29 28.27 24.08
CA VAL A 14 13.75 27.00 23.52
C VAL A 14 14.89 26.05 23.11
N ILE A 15 16.04 26.58 22.68
CA ILE A 15 17.21 25.76 22.27
C ILE A 15 17.94 25.15 23.49
N LEU A 16 17.80 25.74 24.68
CA LEU A 16 18.33 25.19 25.95
C LEU A 16 17.40 24.16 26.63
N GLY A 17 16.16 24.00 26.17
CA GLY A 17 15.18 23.05 26.72
C GLY A 17 15.27 21.61 26.21
N MET A 18 16.07 21.35 25.15
CA MET A 18 16.23 20.03 24.53
C MET A 18 17.43 19.24 25.07
N GLY A 19 17.94 19.58 26.26
CA GLY A 19 19.16 19.00 26.85
C GLY A 19 18.98 17.76 27.73
N ALA A 20 17.76 17.23 27.92
CA ALA A 20 17.54 16.12 28.87
C ALA A 20 16.48 15.13 28.38
N MET A 21 16.79 14.39 27.31
CA MET A 21 16.18 13.08 27.10
C MET A 21 17.32 12.08 26.89
N THR A 22 17.85 11.58 28.00
CA THR A 22 18.82 10.50 28.03
C THR A 22 18.22 9.25 27.40
N LEU A 23 18.84 8.80 26.32
CA LEU A 23 18.65 7.48 25.74
C LEU A 23 19.07 6.42 26.77
N THR A 24 18.13 5.90 27.56
CA THR A 24 18.31 4.58 28.16
C THR A 24 17.98 3.56 27.08
N VAL A 25 18.95 3.30 26.20
CA VAL A 25 18.95 2.11 25.35
C VAL A 25 19.22 0.94 26.29
N ALA A 26 18.19 0.19 26.63
CA ALA A 26 18.36 -1.08 27.32
C ALA A 26 19.05 -2.07 26.35
N PRO A 27 20.14 -2.76 26.75
CA PRO A 27 20.71 -3.83 25.94
C PRO A 27 19.85 -5.08 26.13
N THR A 28 18.80 -5.24 25.33
CA THR A 28 18.17 -6.56 25.17
C THR A 28 19.04 -7.37 24.20
N SER A 29 19.89 -8.21 24.80
CA SER A 29 20.35 -9.52 24.31
C SER A 29 20.47 -9.68 22.80
N TYR A 30 21.71 -9.61 22.29
CA TYR A 30 22.08 -10.26 21.04
C TYR A 30 22.04 -11.79 21.23
N ALA A 31 20.84 -12.37 21.19
CA ALA A 31 20.69 -13.65 20.53
C ALA A 31 20.91 -13.37 19.04
N ALA A 32 21.59 -14.25 18.30
CA ALA A 32 21.61 -14.17 16.84
C ALA A 32 20.16 -13.94 16.39
N PRO A 33 19.86 -12.87 15.63
CA PRO A 33 18.48 -12.63 15.24
C PRO A 33 18.07 -13.88 14.48
N LYS A 34 17.10 -14.63 15.00
CA LYS A 34 16.22 -15.38 14.10
C LYS A 34 15.83 -14.36 13.06
N ALA A 35 16.10 -14.66 11.80
CA ALA A 35 15.80 -13.75 10.74
C ALA A 35 14.27 -13.70 10.69
N ASP A 36 13.68 -12.84 11.52
CA ASP A 36 12.26 -12.54 11.47
C ASP A 36 12.10 -11.85 10.12
N CYS A 37 11.76 -12.68 9.14
CA CYS A 37 11.32 -12.29 7.83
C CYS A 37 9.94 -11.65 7.96
N SER A 38 9.91 -10.58 8.75
CA SER A 38 8.76 -9.74 8.98
C SER A 38 8.33 -9.30 7.59
N THR A 39 7.16 -9.77 7.19
CA THR A 39 6.55 -9.42 5.91
C THR A 39 6.15 -7.96 6.04
N SER A 40 7.13 -7.07 5.93
CA SER A 40 6.96 -5.67 6.20
C SER A 40 6.13 -5.10 5.07
N ASN A 41 4.85 -4.89 5.35
CA ASN A 41 3.98 -4.19 4.42
C ASN A 41 4.54 -2.77 4.26
N PHE A 42 4.92 -2.39 3.05
CA PHE A 42 5.38 -1.03 2.77
C PHE A 42 4.14 -0.13 2.70
N LEU A 43 4.00 0.77 3.67
CA LEU A 43 2.79 1.56 3.91
C LEU A 43 1.60 0.64 4.24
N THR A 44 0.82 0.23 3.26
CA THR A 44 -0.29 -0.71 3.40
C THR A 44 -0.23 -1.82 2.36
N PHE A 45 0.79 -1.83 1.50
CA PHE A 45 0.93 -2.78 0.42
C PHE A 45 1.57 -4.06 0.95
N PRO A 46 0.89 -5.22 0.82
CA PRO A 46 1.50 -6.48 1.19
C PRO A 46 2.65 -6.83 0.24
N ALA A 47 3.60 -7.61 0.72
CA ALA A 47 4.64 -8.16 -0.13
C ALA A 47 4.05 -9.22 -1.08
N TRP A 48 4.47 -9.21 -2.35
CA TRP A 48 4.02 -10.19 -3.34
C TRP A 48 4.41 -11.63 -2.96
N TYR A 49 5.52 -11.79 -2.24
CA TYR A 49 6.03 -13.07 -1.75
C TYR A 49 5.42 -13.50 -0.39
N ARG A 50 4.41 -12.79 0.13
CA ARG A 50 3.75 -13.12 1.41
C ARG A 50 3.25 -14.57 1.38
N GLY A 51 3.69 -15.36 2.37
CA GLY A 51 3.34 -16.78 2.50
C GLY A 51 4.19 -17.74 1.65
N LEU A 52 5.19 -17.24 0.92
CA LEU A 52 6.14 -18.05 0.12
C LEU A 52 7.52 -18.15 0.77
N ILE A 53 7.69 -17.62 1.98
CA ILE A 53 8.93 -17.69 2.75
C ILE A 53 8.70 -18.48 4.04
N ASN A 54 9.75 -19.11 4.55
CA ASN A 54 9.77 -19.67 5.90
C ASN A 54 9.97 -18.55 6.92
N GLU A 55 9.19 -18.58 8.00
CA GLU A 55 9.23 -17.55 9.05
C GLU A 55 10.55 -17.61 9.86
N ASP A 56 11.16 -18.80 9.97
CA ASP A 56 12.37 -19.01 10.77
C ASP A 56 13.69 -18.87 9.99
N ASP A 57 13.72 -19.29 8.72
CA ASP A 57 14.96 -19.42 7.93
C ASP A 57 15.07 -18.42 6.77
N CYS A 58 14.09 -17.53 6.57
CA CYS A 58 14.06 -16.54 5.49
C CYS A 58 14.32 -17.10 4.07
N THR A 59 14.06 -18.38 3.87
CA THR A 59 14.26 -19.09 2.60
C THR A 59 12.95 -19.18 1.83
N MET A 60 13.02 -19.07 0.51
CA MET A 60 11.85 -19.26 -0.36
C MET A 60 11.40 -20.72 -0.31
N LYS A 61 10.12 -20.95 0.01
CA LYS A 61 9.50 -22.28 -0.07
C LYS A 61 9.45 -22.69 -1.54
N SER A 62 10.07 -23.81 -1.87
CA SER A 62 9.93 -24.40 -3.21
C SER A 62 8.49 -24.92 -3.40
N PRO A 63 8.00 -25.06 -4.65
CA PRO A 63 6.66 -25.59 -4.91
C PRO A 63 6.37 -26.92 -4.20
N SER A 64 7.39 -27.77 -4.03
CA SER A 64 7.32 -29.05 -3.32
C SER A 64 7.02 -28.95 -1.82
N GLN A 65 7.28 -27.78 -1.19
CA GLN A 65 7.08 -27.52 0.23
C GLN A 65 5.74 -26.83 0.53
N LEU A 66 4.98 -26.44 -0.50
CA LEU A 66 3.59 -26.01 -0.30
C LEU A 66 2.73 -27.25 -0.10
N GLY A 67 2.08 -27.34 1.06
CA GLY A 67 1.16 -28.43 1.37
C GLY A 67 0.11 -28.59 0.27
N GLY A 68 -0.15 -29.83 -0.15
CA GLY A 68 -1.00 -30.19 -1.28
C GLY A 68 -0.62 -31.55 -1.88
N ASP A 69 -1.57 -32.12 -2.59
CA ASP A 69 -1.48 -33.24 -3.52
C ASP A 69 -0.46 -32.96 -4.64
N ASP A 70 0.36 -33.96 -4.99
CA ASP A 70 1.59 -33.81 -5.79
C ASP A 70 1.39 -33.13 -7.15
N GLU A 71 0.23 -33.30 -7.78
CA GLU A 71 -0.05 -32.74 -9.10
C GLU A 71 -0.45 -31.25 -9.07
N THR A 72 -0.91 -30.71 -7.92
CA THR A 72 -1.42 -29.33 -7.83
C THR A 72 -0.45 -28.34 -7.16
N LYS A 73 0.72 -28.81 -6.71
CA LYS A 73 1.71 -28.02 -5.97
C LYS A 73 2.22 -26.80 -6.74
N LEU A 74 2.56 -26.98 -8.02
CA LEU A 74 3.03 -25.89 -8.89
C LEU A 74 1.93 -24.86 -9.17
N SER A 75 0.72 -25.34 -9.49
CA SER A 75 -0.44 -24.47 -9.76
C SER A 75 -0.79 -23.61 -8.55
N ARG A 76 -0.81 -24.20 -7.35
CA ARG A 76 -1.08 -23.49 -6.08
C ARG A 76 -0.03 -22.43 -5.78
N TYR A 77 1.26 -22.72 -6.04
CA TYR A 77 2.35 -21.77 -5.87
C TYR A 77 2.17 -20.55 -6.77
N ILE A 78 1.93 -20.77 -8.06
CA ILE A 78 1.68 -19.69 -9.04
C ILE A 78 0.43 -18.89 -8.63
N TRP A 79 -0.66 -19.58 -8.26
CA TRP A 79 -1.90 -18.93 -7.87
C TRP A 79 -1.75 -18.05 -6.63
N ARG A 80 -0.94 -18.47 -5.64
CA ARG A 80 -0.62 -17.64 -4.47
C ARG A 80 0.09 -16.34 -4.86
N ILE A 81 1.08 -16.42 -5.76
CA ILE A 81 1.77 -15.22 -6.28
C ILE A 81 0.76 -14.31 -6.98
N VAL A 82 -0.05 -14.86 -7.88
CA VAL A 82 -1.05 -14.10 -8.65
C VAL A 82 -2.03 -13.40 -7.72
N LEU A 83 -2.57 -14.09 -6.73
CA LEU A 83 -3.51 -13.51 -5.76
C LEU A 83 -2.88 -12.39 -4.94
N ASN A 84 -1.66 -12.57 -4.45
CA ASN A 84 -0.96 -11.53 -3.69
C ASN A 84 -0.67 -10.29 -4.57
N VAL A 85 -0.26 -10.48 -5.82
CA VAL A 85 -0.04 -9.37 -6.76
C VAL A 85 -1.35 -8.67 -7.09
N LEU A 86 -2.44 -9.42 -7.26
CA LEU A 86 -3.77 -8.87 -7.53
C LEU A 86 -4.26 -8.02 -6.35
N GLU A 87 -4.03 -8.45 -5.10
CA GLU A 87 -4.36 -7.66 -3.91
C GLU A 87 -3.63 -6.30 -3.92
N ILE A 88 -2.33 -6.30 -4.22
CA ILE A 88 -1.53 -5.06 -4.36
C ILE A 88 -2.11 -4.19 -5.48
N ALA A 89 -2.39 -4.77 -6.65
CA ALA A 89 -2.93 -4.05 -7.80
C ALA A 89 -4.30 -3.42 -7.50
N LEU A 90 -5.21 -4.16 -6.85
CA LEU A 90 -6.53 -3.67 -6.45
C LEU A 90 -6.42 -2.51 -5.45
N GLN A 91 -5.46 -2.57 -4.54
CA GLN A 91 -5.20 -1.49 -3.61
C GLN A 91 -4.68 -0.23 -4.31
N VAL A 92 -3.76 -0.38 -5.26
CA VAL A 92 -3.26 0.73 -6.10
C VAL A 92 -4.41 1.36 -6.90
N VAL A 93 -5.27 0.55 -7.50
CA VAL A 93 -6.47 1.03 -8.21
C VAL A 93 -7.40 1.78 -7.26
N GLY A 94 -7.62 1.27 -6.04
CA GLY A 94 -8.43 1.95 -5.03
C GLY A 94 -7.91 3.35 -4.72
N TYR A 95 -6.60 3.49 -4.48
CA TYR A 95 -5.99 4.81 -4.25
C TYR A 95 -6.08 5.73 -5.49
N ALA A 96 -5.84 5.19 -6.68
CA ALA A 96 -5.95 5.96 -7.92
C ALA A 96 -7.39 6.44 -8.16
N ALA A 97 -8.39 5.59 -7.96
CA ALA A 97 -9.80 5.93 -8.11
C ALA A 97 -10.20 7.08 -7.19
N VAL A 98 -9.80 7.01 -5.91
CA VAL A 98 -10.04 8.10 -4.94
C VAL A 98 -9.35 9.39 -5.39
N ALA A 99 -8.10 9.34 -5.85
CA ALA A 99 -7.39 10.51 -6.34
C ALA A 99 -8.09 11.17 -7.54
N TYR A 100 -8.54 10.37 -8.52
CA TYR A 100 -9.28 10.87 -9.68
C TYR A 100 -10.68 11.40 -9.32
N LEU A 101 -11.36 10.80 -8.34
CA LEU A 101 -12.63 11.31 -7.83
C LEU A 101 -12.45 12.66 -7.14
N ILE A 102 -11.42 12.83 -6.31
CA ILE A 102 -11.09 14.12 -5.67
C ILE A 102 -10.75 15.15 -6.73
N TYR A 103 -9.90 14.82 -7.70
CA TYR A 103 -9.50 15.73 -8.77
C TYR A 103 -10.70 16.14 -9.65
N GLY A 104 -11.53 15.19 -10.06
CA GLY A 104 -12.75 15.44 -10.84
C GLY A 104 -13.78 16.25 -10.05
N GLY A 105 -13.96 15.95 -8.76
CA GLY A 105 -14.85 16.67 -7.85
C GLY A 105 -14.41 18.11 -7.62
N TYR A 106 -13.12 18.33 -7.34
CA TYR A 106 -12.56 19.66 -7.24
C TYR A 106 -12.80 20.45 -8.52
N LYS A 107 -12.45 19.88 -9.68
CA LYS A 107 -12.67 20.51 -10.98
C LYS A 107 -14.14 20.84 -11.22
N TYR A 108 -15.07 20.00 -10.78
CA TYR A 108 -16.51 20.25 -10.89
C TYR A 108 -16.93 21.49 -10.09
N LEU A 109 -16.45 21.62 -8.84
CA LEU A 109 -16.78 22.73 -7.94
C LEU A 109 -16.27 24.09 -8.44
N VAL A 110 -15.04 24.16 -8.95
CA VAL A 110 -14.46 25.41 -9.50
C VAL A 110 -14.92 25.75 -10.93
N SER A 111 -15.68 24.87 -11.60
CA SER A 111 -16.15 25.08 -12.98
C SER A 111 -17.42 25.92 -13.10
N THR A 112 -17.88 26.54 -12.01
CA THR A 112 -19.06 27.41 -11.98
C THR A 112 -18.99 28.49 -13.07
N GLY A 113 -20.00 28.55 -13.93
CA GLY A 113 -20.14 29.55 -15.00
C GLY A 113 -19.70 29.12 -16.40
N SER A 114 -19.13 27.91 -16.59
CA SER A 114 -18.79 27.39 -17.92
C SER A 114 -19.26 25.94 -18.14
N PRO A 115 -20.27 25.71 -19.01
CA PRO A 115 -20.81 24.37 -19.28
C PRO A 115 -19.76 23.36 -19.75
N ASP A 116 -18.77 23.81 -20.52
CA ASP A 116 -17.69 22.97 -21.04
C ASP A 116 -16.81 22.38 -19.94
N LYS A 117 -16.49 23.19 -18.91
CA LYS A 117 -15.64 22.75 -17.80
C LYS A 117 -16.37 21.78 -16.88
N ILE A 118 -17.68 22.01 -16.66
CA ILE A 118 -18.58 21.09 -15.96
C ILE A 118 -18.65 19.74 -16.68
N THR A 119 -18.81 19.76 -18.01
CA THR A 119 -18.87 18.55 -18.83
C THR A 119 -17.54 17.78 -18.79
N ALA A 120 -16.41 18.48 -18.90
CA ALA A 120 -15.10 17.87 -18.79
C ALA A 120 -14.87 17.22 -17.40
N ALA A 121 -15.27 17.88 -16.31
CA ALA A 121 -15.17 17.34 -14.96
C ALA A 121 -16.02 16.07 -14.78
N ARG A 122 -17.26 16.07 -15.28
CA ARG A 122 -18.13 14.88 -15.28
C ARG A 122 -17.51 13.71 -16.04
N LYS A 123 -16.91 13.97 -17.20
CA LYS A 123 -16.23 12.93 -17.99
C LYS A 123 -15.05 12.32 -17.22
N THR A 124 -14.29 13.13 -16.48
CA THR A 124 -13.21 12.61 -15.62
C THR A 124 -13.76 11.67 -14.54
N ILE A 125 -14.84 12.06 -13.85
CA ILE A 125 -15.48 11.24 -12.82
C ILE A 125 -16.03 9.94 -13.42
N GLN A 126 -16.73 10.02 -14.55
CA GLN A 126 -17.29 8.85 -15.24
C GLN A 126 -16.18 7.87 -15.66
N ASN A 127 -15.08 8.37 -16.24
CA ASN A 127 -13.95 7.53 -16.63
C ASN A 127 -13.30 6.84 -15.42
N ALA A 128 -13.17 7.55 -14.29
CA ALA A 128 -12.65 6.97 -13.05
C ALA A 128 -13.56 5.84 -12.51
N LEU A 129 -14.87 6.05 -12.54
CA LEU A 129 -15.86 5.04 -12.11
C LEU A 129 -15.87 3.81 -13.03
N ILE A 130 -15.82 4.02 -14.35
CA ILE A 130 -15.74 2.91 -15.32
C ILE A 130 -14.48 2.08 -15.09
N GLY A 131 -13.33 2.74 -14.88
CA GLY A 131 -12.08 2.05 -14.55
C GLY A 131 -12.19 1.19 -13.29
N LEU A 132 -12.76 1.75 -12.22
CA LEU A 132 -12.97 1.02 -10.96
C LEU A 132 -13.89 -0.20 -11.13
N ILE A 133 -15.00 -0.05 -11.85
CA ILE A 133 -15.94 -1.15 -12.13
C ILE A 133 -15.24 -2.24 -12.95
N LEU A 134 -14.48 -1.87 -13.99
CA LEU A 134 -13.73 -2.83 -14.80
C LEU A 134 -12.70 -3.60 -13.98
N SER A 135 -12.05 -2.97 -13.00
CA SER A 135 -11.13 -3.65 -12.09
C SER A 135 -11.83 -4.73 -11.25
N PHE A 136 -13.03 -4.46 -10.73
CA PHE A 136 -13.80 -5.49 -10.01
C PHE A 136 -14.30 -6.60 -10.93
N MET A 137 -14.74 -6.26 -12.15
CA MET A 137 -15.16 -7.24 -13.15
C MET A 137 -14.01 -8.16 -13.58
N SER A 138 -12.77 -7.65 -13.62
CA SER A 138 -11.59 -8.45 -13.97
C SER A 138 -11.39 -9.63 -13.01
N VAL A 139 -11.64 -9.45 -11.71
CA VAL A 139 -11.52 -10.53 -10.72
C VAL A 139 -12.52 -11.65 -11.00
N ALA A 140 -13.77 -11.29 -11.31
CA ALA A 140 -14.80 -12.27 -11.66
C ALA A 140 -14.42 -13.07 -12.91
N ILE A 141 -13.88 -12.41 -13.94
CA ILE A 141 -13.43 -13.07 -15.18
C ILE A 141 -12.26 -14.02 -14.90
N VAL A 142 -11.27 -13.60 -14.12
CA VAL A 142 -10.13 -14.47 -13.79
C VAL A 142 -10.60 -15.68 -12.96
N ALA A 143 -11.53 -15.48 -12.03
CA ALA A 143 -12.08 -16.57 -11.21
C ALA A 143 -12.89 -17.57 -12.03
N THR A 144 -13.69 -17.12 -13.02
CA THR A 144 -14.45 -18.03 -13.88
C THR A 144 -13.53 -18.85 -14.80
N ILE A 145 -12.47 -18.25 -15.33
CA ILE A 145 -11.46 -18.97 -16.12
C ILE A 145 -10.68 -19.96 -15.24
N ALA A 146 -10.24 -19.53 -14.06
CA ALA A 146 -9.49 -20.37 -13.13
C ALA A 146 -10.32 -21.56 -12.60
N GLY A 147 -11.62 -21.36 -12.35
CA GLY A 147 -12.53 -22.44 -11.94
C GLY A 147 -13.00 -23.34 -13.09
N GLY A 148 -12.83 -22.91 -14.34
CA GLY A 148 -13.16 -23.68 -15.54
C GLY A 148 -12.07 -24.68 -15.95
N ILE A 149 -10.86 -24.54 -15.42
CA ILE A 149 -9.77 -25.51 -15.58
C ILE A 149 -9.98 -26.62 -14.54
N LYS A 150 -10.73 -27.65 -14.92
CA LYS A 150 -10.73 -28.95 -14.23
C LYS A 150 -9.58 -29.81 -14.73
#